data_AF-A0A8B6J2B2-F1
#
_entry.id   AF-A0A8B6J2B2-F1
#
_cell.length_a   1.000
_cell.length_b   1.000
_cell.length_c   1.000
_cell.angle_alpha   90.00
_cell.angle_beta   90.00
_cell.angle_gamma   90.00
#
_symmetry.space_group_name_H-M   'P 1'
#
loop_
_entity.id
_entity.type
_entity.pdbx_description
1 polymer ?
#
loop_
_entity_poly.entity_id
_entity_poly.type
_entity_poly.pdbx_seq_one_letter_code
_entity_poly.pdbx_strand_id
1 'polypeptide(L)'
;MKTKSKRFLNLATLCLALLGTTLLMVQPVKASTEEAQSYTAYQEGDESFTEVSSGDLEAEEDGMSPERRRGFSEGFNAGQKGTSSSINRDNIALPTDKESKWDKTFGDTDYKDGYEEGYRKGWQEGHPIAATLEWLWQVITSWFR
;
A
#
# COMPACT_ATOMS: atom_id res chain seq x y z
N MET A 1 -53.91 0.27 -7.68
CA MET A 1 -53.07 1.45 -7.34
C MET A 1 -51.62 1.02 -7.20
N LYS A 2 -50.68 1.68 -7.90
CA LYS A 2 -49.24 1.36 -7.85
C LYS A 2 -48.55 2.26 -6.81
N THR A 3 -47.92 1.68 -5.79
CA THR A 3 -47.15 2.42 -4.78
C THR A 3 -45.71 2.64 -5.27
N LYS A 4 -45.37 3.88 -5.61
CA LYS A 4 -43.99 4.29 -5.94
C LYS A 4 -43.22 4.60 -4.64
N SER A 5 -42.25 3.78 -4.25
CA SER A 5 -41.35 4.08 -3.13
C SER A 5 -40.25 5.07 -3.55
N LYS A 6 -40.45 6.36 -3.28
CA LYS A 6 -39.46 7.44 -3.51
C LYS A 6 -38.35 7.50 -2.43
N ARG A 7 -38.10 6.42 -1.69
CA ARG A 7 -37.28 6.46 -0.46
C ARG A 7 -35.80 6.16 -0.67
N PHE A 8 -35.39 5.70 -1.85
CA PHE A 8 -33.99 5.33 -2.11
C PHE A 8 -33.12 6.46 -2.66
N LEU A 9 -33.70 7.58 -3.11
CA LEU A 9 -32.94 8.69 -3.72
C LEU A 9 -32.25 9.62 -2.71
N ASN A 10 -32.32 9.30 -1.41
CA ASN A 10 -31.66 10.07 -0.37
C ASN A 10 -30.49 9.33 0.30
N LEU A 11 -30.16 8.11 -0.10
CA LEU A 11 -29.05 7.40 0.55
C LEU A 11 -27.71 8.03 0.16
N ALA A 12 -27.49 8.32 -1.13
CA ALA A 12 -26.26 8.94 -1.61
C ALA A 12 -26.05 10.34 -1.01
N THR A 13 -27.11 11.16 -0.94
CA THR A 13 -27.03 12.50 -0.33
C THR A 13 -26.84 12.44 1.18
N LEU A 14 -27.42 11.44 1.85
CA LEU A 14 -27.26 11.22 3.28
C LEU A 14 -25.85 10.72 3.63
N CYS A 15 -25.26 9.83 2.83
CA CYS A 15 -23.87 9.41 2.97
C CYS A 15 -22.88 10.57 2.74
N LEU A 16 -23.11 11.39 1.70
CA LEU A 16 -22.27 12.55 1.42
C LEU A 16 -22.36 13.61 2.54
N ALA A 17 -23.56 13.81 3.11
CA ALA A 17 -23.77 14.72 4.23
C ALA A 17 -23.12 14.21 5.54
N LEU A 18 -23.20 12.90 5.82
CA LEU A 18 -22.56 12.29 6.98
C LEU A 18 -21.03 12.33 6.89
N LEU A 19 -20.46 12.07 5.71
CA LEU A 19 -19.01 12.20 5.52
C LEU A 19 -18.53 13.66 5.62
N GLY A 20 -19.29 14.60 5.05
CA GLY A 20 -18.94 16.03 5.10
C GLY A 20 -18.88 16.61 6.50
N THR A 21 -19.75 16.17 7.42
CA THR A 21 -19.72 16.64 8.82
C THR A 21 -18.60 16.01 9.63
N THR A 22 -18.25 14.74 9.38
CA THR A 22 -17.10 14.09 10.05
C THR A 22 -15.78 14.72 9.66
N LEU A 23 -15.58 15.07 8.38
CA LEU A 23 -14.36 15.73 7.89
C LEU A 23 -14.11 17.11 8.53
N LEU A 24 -15.18 17.85 8.87
CA LEU A 24 -15.07 19.19 9.46
C LEU A 24 -14.86 19.18 10.99
N MET A 25 -15.14 18.06 11.65
CA MET A 25 -14.98 17.90 13.11
C MET A 25 -13.62 17.31 13.50
N VAL A 26 -12.87 16.73 12.55
CA VAL A 26 -11.50 16.27 12.81
C VAL A 26 -10.56 17.48 12.82
N GLN A 27 -10.40 18.08 14.00
CA GLN A 27 -9.26 18.96 14.27
C GLN A 27 -7.99 18.11 14.38
N PRO A 28 -6.86 18.50 13.75
CA PRO A 28 -5.63 17.72 13.79
C PRO A 28 -4.96 17.89 15.16
N VAL A 29 -5.01 16.86 16.00
CA VAL A 29 -4.30 16.83 17.28
C VAL A 29 -2.90 16.29 17.07
N LYS A 30 -1.90 17.16 17.25
CA LYS A 30 -0.48 16.79 17.43
C LYS A 30 -0.23 16.34 18.88
N ALA A 31 0.34 15.15 19.10
CA ALA A 31 1.11 14.74 20.29
C ALA A 31 1.76 13.36 20.01
N SER A 32 3.09 13.28 19.81
CA SER A 32 4.15 13.04 20.81
C SER A 32 4.14 11.64 21.43
N THR A 33 5.18 10.88 21.07
CA THR A 33 5.66 9.55 21.49
C THR A 33 5.73 9.37 23.01
N GLU A 34 5.46 8.18 23.54
CA GLU A 34 6.31 7.33 24.42
C GLU A 34 5.63 5.94 24.66
N GLU A 35 6.43 4.96 25.12
CA GLU A 35 6.46 3.53 24.77
C GLU A 35 5.63 2.57 25.68
N ALA A 36 5.25 1.39 25.15
CA ALA A 36 5.10 0.13 25.92
C ALA A 36 5.12 -1.12 25.01
N GLN A 37 5.73 -2.20 25.51
CA GLN A 37 6.37 -3.31 24.77
C GLN A 37 5.47 -4.54 24.45
N SER A 38 5.80 -5.19 23.31
CA SER A 38 5.63 -6.61 22.88
C SER A 38 4.20 -7.18 22.84
N TYR A 39 3.71 -7.96 21.84
CA TYR A 39 4.27 -9.16 21.19
C TYR A 39 3.66 -9.38 19.77
N THR A 40 4.42 -10.07 18.91
CA THR A 40 4.05 -10.82 17.67
C THR A 40 3.53 -10.09 16.42
N ALA A 41 4.48 -9.80 15.51
CA ALA A 41 4.51 -10.21 14.10
C ALA A 41 3.22 -10.08 13.26
N TYR A 42 2.75 -8.85 13.06
CA TYR A 42 2.12 -8.40 11.82
C TYR A 42 2.47 -6.92 11.67
N GLN A 43 3.36 -6.57 10.73
CA GLN A 43 3.53 -5.16 10.37
C GLN A 43 2.41 -4.76 9.41
N GLU A 44 1.26 -4.46 10.01
CA GLU A 44 0.29 -3.52 9.46
C GLU A 44 0.84 -2.13 9.79
N GLY A 45 1.53 -1.53 8.82
CA GLY A 45 2.04 -0.18 8.95
C GLY A 45 0.87 0.79 8.96
N ASP A 46 0.74 1.51 10.07
CA ASP A 46 0.00 2.77 10.16
C ASP A 46 0.64 3.78 9.20
N GLU A 47 0.31 3.68 7.91
CA GLU A 47 0.74 4.62 6.89
C GLU A 47 -0.17 5.86 6.94
N SER A 48 0.13 6.72 7.91
CA SER A 48 -0.16 8.14 7.80
C SER A 48 0.31 8.60 6.43
N PHE A 49 -0.60 9.15 5.63
CA PHE A 49 -0.34 9.69 4.30
C PHE A 49 0.80 10.71 4.37
N THR A 50 2.00 10.23 4.11
CA THR A 50 3.21 11.03 4.02
C THR A 50 3.61 10.95 2.55
N GLU A 51 3.72 12.10 1.88
CA GLU A 51 4.36 12.16 0.57
C GLU A 51 5.78 11.60 0.72
N VAL A 52 5.96 10.33 0.36
CA VAL A 52 7.27 9.68 0.27
C VAL A 52 7.97 10.32 -0.91
N SER A 53 8.80 11.31 -0.62
CA SER A 53 9.72 11.88 -1.60
C SER A 53 10.73 10.80 -1.97
N SER A 54 11.28 10.84 -3.19
CA SER A 54 12.27 9.86 -3.66
C SER A 54 13.49 9.66 -2.73
N GLY A 55 13.72 10.59 -1.78
CA GLY A 55 14.72 10.46 -0.72
C GLY A 55 14.37 9.51 0.43
N ASP A 56 13.08 9.22 0.68
CA ASP A 56 12.66 8.26 1.71
C ASP A 56 12.82 6.80 1.24
N LEU A 57 12.92 6.56 -0.07
CA LEU A 57 13.25 5.24 -0.63
C LEU A 57 14.68 4.80 -0.25
N GLU A 58 15.60 5.75 -0.04
CA GLU A 58 16.98 5.44 0.37
C GLU A 58 17.09 5.10 1.87
N ALA A 59 16.15 5.58 2.70
CA ALA A 59 16.16 5.29 4.15
C ALA A 59 15.62 3.90 4.49
N GLU A 60 14.63 3.40 3.73
CA GLU A 60 14.14 2.00 3.79
C GLU A 60 15.13 0.98 3.19
N GLU A 61 16.24 1.47 2.62
CA GLU A 61 17.23 0.70 1.88
C GLU A 61 18.40 0.18 2.75
N ASP A 62 18.51 0.67 3.98
CA ASP A 62 19.59 0.34 4.90
C ASP A 62 19.48 -1.13 5.37
N GLY A 63 20.46 -1.95 4.98
CA GLY A 63 20.49 -3.40 5.25
C GLY A 63 19.95 -4.30 4.13
N MET A 64 19.46 -3.73 3.02
CA MET A 64 19.00 -4.51 1.87
C MET A 64 20.17 -4.97 0.98
N SER A 65 20.11 -6.21 0.46
CA SER A 65 21.08 -6.68 -0.54
C SER A 65 20.96 -5.85 -1.83
N PRO A 66 22.05 -5.67 -2.61
CA PRO A 66 22.00 -4.93 -3.87
C PRO A 66 20.93 -5.43 -4.84
N GLU A 67 20.71 -6.75 -4.85
CA GLU A 67 19.71 -7.42 -5.70
C GLU A 67 18.29 -7.07 -5.26
N ARG A 68 18.00 -7.16 -3.95
CA ARG A 68 16.68 -6.80 -3.40
C ARG A 68 16.40 -5.31 -3.58
N ARG A 69 17.41 -4.47 -3.42
CA ARG A 69 17.33 -3.03 -3.65
C ARG A 69 16.94 -2.67 -5.07
N ARG A 70 17.64 -3.29 -6.03
CA ARG A 70 17.33 -3.14 -7.44
C ARG A 70 15.90 -3.61 -7.74
N GLY A 71 15.53 -4.77 -7.21
CA GLY A 71 14.17 -5.29 -7.30
C GLY A 71 13.15 -4.27 -6.82
N PHE A 72 13.34 -3.73 -5.61
CA PHE A 72 12.46 -2.73 -5.01
C PHE A 72 12.27 -1.50 -5.89
N SER A 73 13.35 -0.89 -6.37
CA SER A 73 13.26 0.30 -7.23
C SER A 73 12.53 0.01 -8.55
N GLU A 74 12.83 -1.11 -9.21
CA GLU A 74 12.17 -1.50 -10.46
C GLU A 74 10.69 -1.85 -10.24
N GLY A 75 10.40 -2.58 -9.17
CA GLY A 75 9.05 -2.93 -8.73
C GLY A 75 8.22 -1.70 -8.44
N PHE A 76 8.75 -0.75 -7.69
CA PHE A 76 8.09 0.52 -7.35
C PHE A 76 7.65 1.31 -8.57
N ASN A 77 8.55 1.47 -9.54
CA ASN A 77 8.24 2.14 -10.80
C ASN A 77 7.19 1.39 -11.63
N ALA A 78 7.16 0.06 -11.57
CA ALA A 78 6.16 -0.76 -12.23
C ALA A 78 4.79 -0.67 -11.52
N GLY A 79 4.79 -0.69 -10.19
CA GLY A 79 3.61 -0.58 -9.34
C GLY A 79 2.83 0.71 -9.57
N GLN A 80 3.52 1.84 -9.68
CA GLN A 80 2.90 3.14 -10.00
C GLN A 80 2.12 3.16 -11.32
N LYS A 81 2.43 2.25 -12.24
CA LYS A 81 1.78 2.11 -13.55
C LYS A 81 0.88 0.87 -13.62
N GLY A 82 0.83 0.09 -12.55
CA GLY A 82 0.13 -1.18 -12.47
C GLY A 82 -1.38 -0.98 -12.39
N THR A 83 -2.14 -1.91 -12.96
CA THR A 83 -3.61 -1.88 -12.86
C THR A 83 -4.16 -2.65 -11.67
N SER A 84 -3.30 -3.41 -10.99
CA SER A 84 -3.63 -4.29 -9.87
C SER A 84 -2.68 -4.04 -8.71
N SER A 85 -3.19 -4.07 -7.49
CA SER A 85 -2.45 -3.96 -6.22
C SER A 85 -1.51 -5.13 -5.94
N SER A 86 -1.71 -6.24 -6.65
CA SER A 86 -0.89 -7.44 -6.53
C SER A 86 -0.35 -7.89 -7.88
N ILE A 87 0.82 -8.52 -7.82
CA ILE A 87 1.50 -9.16 -8.94
C ILE A 87 1.80 -10.61 -8.58
N ASN A 88 1.79 -11.49 -9.58
CA ASN A 88 2.25 -12.87 -9.38
C ASN A 88 3.78 -12.89 -9.40
N ARG A 89 4.40 -13.32 -8.30
CA ARG A 89 5.86 -13.44 -8.14
C ARG A 89 6.54 -14.30 -9.22
N ASP A 90 5.85 -15.29 -9.75
CA ASP A 90 6.38 -16.15 -10.83
C ASP A 90 6.50 -15.39 -12.15
N ASN A 91 5.69 -14.35 -12.34
CA ASN A 91 5.71 -13.51 -13.54
C ASN A 91 6.73 -12.37 -13.45
N ILE A 92 7.39 -12.18 -12.30
CA ILE A 92 8.45 -11.19 -12.15
C ILE A 92 9.65 -11.65 -12.99
N ALA A 93 9.91 -10.91 -14.08
CA ALA A 93 11.05 -11.14 -14.94
C ALA A 93 12.33 -10.72 -14.22
N LEU A 94 13.34 -11.57 -14.29
CA LEU A 94 14.64 -11.25 -13.74
C LEU A 94 15.41 -10.34 -14.72
N PRO A 95 16.24 -9.42 -14.22
CA PRO A 95 17.01 -8.54 -15.07
C PRO A 95 17.93 -9.35 -15.98
N THR A 96 18.09 -8.91 -17.23
CA THR A 96 18.90 -9.64 -18.23
C THR A 96 20.40 -9.37 -18.03
N ASP A 97 20.71 -8.22 -17.44
CA ASP A 97 22.02 -7.65 -17.15
C ASP A 97 22.50 -7.98 -15.72
N LYS A 98 22.23 -9.21 -15.23
CA LYS A 98 22.67 -9.62 -13.89
C LYS A 98 24.18 -9.50 -13.77
N GLU A 99 24.64 -8.89 -12.68
CA GLU A 99 26.06 -8.80 -12.38
C GLU A 99 26.67 -10.20 -12.20
N SER A 100 27.96 -10.37 -12.49
CA SER A 100 28.63 -11.67 -12.40
C SER A 100 28.68 -12.23 -10.97
N LYS A 101 28.61 -11.35 -9.96
CA LYS A 101 28.53 -11.69 -8.53
C LYS A 101 27.12 -12.03 -8.05
N TRP A 102 26.13 -12.00 -8.94
CA TRP A 102 24.76 -12.35 -8.63
C TRP A 102 24.66 -13.83 -8.24
N ASP A 103 24.36 -14.09 -6.97
CA ASP A 103 24.02 -15.45 -6.55
C ASP A 103 22.69 -15.84 -7.22
N LYS A 104 22.70 -16.86 -8.07
CA LYS A 104 21.50 -17.26 -8.82
C LYS A 104 20.36 -17.73 -7.92
N THR A 105 20.65 -18.23 -6.73
CA THR A 105 19.61 -18.75 -5.82
C THR A 105 19.13 -17.65 -4.90
N PHE A 106 20.07 -16.98 -4.22
CA PHE A 106 19.75 -15.93 -3.25
C PHE A 106 19.44 -14.60 -3.94
N GLY A 107 20.23 -14.18 -4.93
CA GLY A 107 20.01 -12.93 -5.67
C GLY A 107 18.72 -12.92 -6.50
N ASP A 108 18.32 -14.05 -7.11
CA ASP A 108 17.02 -14.14 -7.81
C ASP A 108 15.85 -14.02 -6.83
N THR A 109 15.99 -14.61 -5.64
CA THR A 109 14.96 -14.56 -4.59
C THR A 109 14.88 -13.15 -4.01
N ASP A 110 16.01 -12.59 -3.61
CA ASP A 110 16.16 -11.25 -3.07
C ASP A 110 15.59 -10.20 -4.02
N TYR A 111 15.97 -10.27 -5.31
CA TYR A 111 15.41 -9.37 -6.31
C TYR A 111 13.89 -9.47 -6.41
N LYS A 112 13.34 -10.69 -6.47
CA LYS A 112 11.89 -10.87 -6.58
C LYS A 112 11.15 -10.37 -5.34
N ASP A 113 11.70 -10.61 -4.16
CA ASP A 113 11.12 -10.14 -2.89
C ASP A 113 11.12 -8.62 -2.83
N GLY A 114 12.24 -8.00 -3.22
CA GLY A 114 12.33 -6.55 -3.36
C GLY A 114 11.33 -6.01 -4.37
N TYR A 115 11.25 -6.63 -5.55
CA TYR A 115 10.32 -6.22 -6.61
C TYR A 115 8.86 -6.27 -6.17
N GLU A 116 8.44 -7.34 -5.51
CA GLU A 116 7.08 -7.47 -5.00
C GLU A 116 6.76 -6.39 -3.96
N GLU A 117 7.70 -6.15 -3.03
CA GLU A 117 7.58 -5.13 -2.01
C GLU A 117 7.50 -3.71 -2.60
N GLY A 118 8.41 -3.39 -3.52
CA GLY A 118 8.43 -2.13 -4.23
C GLY A 118 7.16 -1.94 -5.06
N TYR A 119 6.73 -2.97 -5.79
CA TYR A 119 5.51 -2.93 -6.60
C TYR A 119 4.28 -2.57 -5.77
N ARG A 120 4.10 -3.20 -4.61
CA ARG A 120 2.97 -2.89 -3.73
C ARG A 120 3.02 -1.44 -3.25
N LYS A 121 4.16 -0.96 -2.74
CA LYS A 121 4.32 0.44 -2.29
C LYS A 121 4.07 1.42 -3.43
N GLY A 122 4.69 1.20 -4.59
CA GLY A 122 4.52 2.05 -5.77
C GLY A 122 3.08 2.07 -6.27
N TRP A 123 2.36 0.95 -6.19
CA TRP A 123 0.95 0.90 -6.55
C TRP A 123 0.08 1.70 -5.56
N GLN A 124 0.32 1.57 -4.26
CA GLN A 124 -0.39 2.35 -3.24
C GLN A 124 -0.22 3.86 -3.48
N GLU A 125 0.99 4.31 -3.80
CA GLU A 125 1.30 5.72 -4.10
C GLU A 125 0.71 6.20 -5.42
N GLY A 126 0.78 5.38 -6.47
CA GLY A 126 0.22 5.72 -7.79
C GLY A 126 -1.32 5.71 -7.82
N HIS A 127 -1.95 5.00 -6.88
CA HIS A 127 -3.39 4.75 -6.87
C HIS A 127 -4.05 5.05 -5.51
N PRO A 128 -3.93 6.27 -4.96
CA PRO A 128 -4.33 6.57 -3.57
C PRO A 128 -5.83 6.32 -3.30
N ILE A 129 -6.71 6.60 -4.26
CA ILE A 129 -8.15 6.31 -4.11
C ILE A 129 -8.43 4.80 -4.14
N ALA A 130 -7.76 4.05 -5.02
CA ALA A 130 -7.96 2.60 -5.09
C ALA A 130 -7.38 1.92 -3.85
N ALA A 131 -6.18 2.32 -3.42
CA ALA A 131 -5.51 1.81 -2.22
C ALA A 131 -6.34 2.06 -0.95
N THR A 132 -6.89 3.26 -0.78
CA THR A 132 -7.76 3.57 0.37
C THR A 132 -9.06 2.75 0.37
N LEU A 133 -9.65 2.49 -0.80
CA LEU A 133 -10.81 1.62 -0.93
C LEU A 133 -10.48 0.16 -0.62
N GLU A 134 -9.33 -0.34 -1.09
CA GLU A 134 -8.85 -1.69 -0.76
C GLU A 134 -8.62 -1.85 0.73
N TRP A 135 -7.93 -0.90 1.37
CA TRP A 135 -7.73 -0.86 2.81
C TRP A 135 -9.07 -0.86 3.56
N LEU A 136 -9.99 0.04 3.18
CA LEU A 136 -11.30 0.14 3.82
C LEU A 136 -12.09 -1.17 3.72
N TRP A 137 -12.00 -1.84 2.57
CA TRP A 137 -12.63 -3.14 2.38
C TRP A 137 -12.02 -4.22 3.28
N GLN A 138 -10.68 -4.25 3.44
CA GLN A 138 -10.02 -5.16 4.38
C GLN A 138 -10.46 -4.90 5.83
N VAL A 139 -10.56 -3.64 6.25
CA VAL A 139 -11.04 -3.26 7.58
C VAL A 139 -12.48 -3.71 7.80
N ILE A 140 -13.38 -3.48 6.83
CA ILE A 140 -14.78 -3.90 6.99
C ILE A 140 -14.88 -5.43 7.05
N THR A 141 -14.18 -6.14 6.18
CA THR A 141 -14.28 -7.61 6.10
C THR A 141 -13.61 -8.32 7.28
N SER A 142 -12.63 -7.71 7.94
CA SER A 142 -12.01 -8.28 9.14
C SER A 142 -12.98 -8.41 10.31
N TRP A 143 -14.07 -7.62 10.34
CA TRP A 143 -15.10 -7.66 11.40
C TRP A 143 -16.09 -8.82 11.22
N PHE A 144 -16.14 -9.40 10.01
CA PHE A 144 -17.03 -10.51 9.68
C PHE A 144 -16.29 -11.85 9.55
N ARG A 145 -15.00 -11.88 9.89
CA ARG A 145 -14.22 -13.11 9.99
C ARG A 145 -14.45 -13.83 11.31
#